data_AF-A0A2N2LB76-F1
#
_entry.id   AF-A0A2N2LB76-F1
#
_cell.length_a   1.000
_cell.length_b   1.000
_cell.length_c   1.000
_cell.angle_alpha   90.00
_cell.angle_beta   90.00
_cell.angle_gamma   90.00
#
_symmetry.space_group_name_H-M   'P 1'
#
loop_
_entity.id
_entity.type
_entity.pdbx_description
1 polymer ?
#
loop_
_entity_poly.entity_id
_entity_poly.type
_entity_poly.pdbx_seq_one_letter_code
_entity_poly.pdbx_strand_id
1 'polypeptide(L)'
;MNKFVLSFIILLSICGIRAEVSKLDSLYSASKSGKIEDLYNYAYYMELNSNYPDYTVITDIYQKGSAQGHARSQYRLGRCYDEGNGVAENDSLAVYWYSQAANKGLAEAQNYLGYCYEYGLGIQTNIDLAVKWYKLAADQGNSYGQYNLALCYEEGTGVTQDDDLAFKWFLAAAKNKKASAMYEVAQLYESGKGTKQDPAEAFKWYKAAAEAGFEKANLRLGACYFYGSGTAQDKTTAIIIYTGLAQRGNYEAMVDLGYCYLNGDGVEADTLKAISFFTRAAENGNTRGLFNLGVCYGDGIGVSPSIAYAYYFFKIGVLLGDQECYGPLELAREYLSAEDTAEIDRQADDWVTNFQYRE
;
A
#
# COMPACT_ATOMS: atom_id res chain seq x y z
N MET A 1 26.58 -22.11 9.20
CA MET A 1 26.34 -20.79 9.84
C MET A 1 27.09 -20.74 11.17
N ASN A 2 27.95 -19.74 11.31
CA ASN A 2 29.06 -19.70 12.27
C ASN A 2 28.55 -19.39 13.69
N LYS A 3 28.99 -20.13 14.73
CA LYS A 3 28.60 -19.89 16.14
C LYS A 3 28.85 -18.44 16.60
N PHE A 4 29.82 -17.77 15.99
CA PHE A 4 30.12 -16.35 16.20
C PHE A 4 29.01 -15.39 15.74
N VAL A 5 28.31 -15.69 14.65
CA VAL A 5 27.22 -14.84 14.13
C VAL A 5 25.99 -14.95 15.03
N LEU A 6 25.70 -16.14 15.55
CA LEU A 6 24.56 -16.37 16.46
C LEU A 6 24.79 -15.69 17.82
N SER A 7 26.00 -15.76 18.40
CA SER A 7 26.32 -15.05 19.64
C SER A 7 26.33 -13.52 19.48
N PHE A 8 26.73 -12.99 18.32
CA PHE A 8 26.74 -11.55 18.05
C PHE A 8 25.32 -10.99 17.87
N ILE A 9 24.42 -11.72 17.20
CA ILE A 9 23.00 -11.37 17.08
C ILE A 9 22.32 -11.37 18.45
N ILE A 10 22.56 -12.39 19.28
CA ILE A 10 22.01 -12.46 20.64
C ILE A 10 22.53 -11.29 21.51
N LEU A 11 23.82 -10.95 21.42
CA LEU A 11 24.36 -9.80 22.15
C LEU A 11 23.77 -8.46 21.69
N LEU A 12 23.56 -8.28 20.38
CA LEU A 12 22.92 -7.06 19.84
C LEU A 12 21.45 -6.95 20.27
N SER A 13 20.70 -8.06 20.23
CA SER A 13 19.32 -8.10 20.74
C SER A 13 19.26 -7.79 22.25
N ILE A 14 20.16 -8.34 23.06
CA ILE A 14 20.22 -8.05 24.51
C ILE A 14 20.63 -6.59 24.77
N CYS A 15 21.54 -6.03 23.97
CA CYS A 15 21.97 -4.64 24.10
C CYS A 15 20.84 -3.66 23.72
N GLY A 16 20.08 -3.97 22.66
CA GLY A 16 18.90 -3.20 22.24
C GLY A 16 17.81 -3.19 23.31
N ILE A 17 17.44 -4.36 23.82
CA ILE A 17 16.46 -4.49 24.92
C ILE A 17 16.93 -3.72 26.17
N ARG A 18 18.22 -3.79 26.50
CA ARG A 18 18.77 -3.08 27.67
C ARG A 18 18.75 -1.57 27.50
N ALA A 19 18.98 -1.07 26.28
CA ALA A 19 18.90 0.36 25.96
C ALA A 19 17.45 0.88 26.02
N GLU A 20 16.48 0.11 25.52
CA GLU A 20 15.06 0.45 25.56
C GLU A 20 14.52 0.50 27.00
N VAL A 21 14.86 -0.50 27.82
CA VAL A 21 14.48 -0.54 29.25
C VAL A 21 15.10 0.65 30.00
N SER A 22 16.38 0.93 29.75
CA SER A 22 17.07 2.07 30.37
C SER A 22 16.43 3.42 29.99
N LYS A 23 15.89 3.55 28.78
CA LYS A 23 15.22 4.77 28.35
C LYS A 23 13.82 4.91 28.97
N LEU A 24 13.06 3.83 29.04
CA LEU A 24 11.75 3.80 29.68
C LEU A 24 11.85 4.17 31.17
N ASP A 25 12.81 3.61 31.90
CA ASP A 25 13.05 3.92 33.33
C ASP A 25 13.40 5.39 33.56
N SER A 26 14.18 5.97 32.64
CA SER A 26 14.53 7.39 32.67
C SER A 26 13.29 8.27 32.46
N LEU A 27 12.44 7.95 31.48
CA LEU A 27 11.20 8.67 31.20
C LEU A 27 10.19 8.51 32.34
N TYR A 28 10.09 7.32 32.93
CA TYR A 28 9.25 7.07 34.10
C TYR A 28 9.71 7.88 35.31
N SER A 29 11.03 7.96 35.53
CA SER A 29 11.57 8.78 36.62
C SER A 29 11.31 10.28 36.40
N ALA A 30 11.40 10.76 35.15
CA ALA A 30 11.07 12.13 34.79
C ALA A 30 9.57 12.44 34.95
N SER A 31 8.68 11.50 34.59
CA SER A 31 7.23 11.70 34.65
C SER A 31 6.71 11.93 36.08
N LYS A 32 7.45 11.47 37.10
CA LYS A 32 7.17 11.78 38.52
C LYS A 32 7.27 13.27 38.86
N SER A 33 7.86 14.10 37.99
CA SER A 33 7.84 15.57 38.13
C SER A 33 6.42 16.15 38.04
N GLY A 34 5.48 15.42 37.42
CA GLY A 34 4.11 15.87 37.15
C GLY A 34 4.01 16.88 36.01
N LYS A 35 5.11 17.27 35.36
CA LYS A 35 5.06 18.15 34.18
C LYS A 35 4.40 17.41 33.04
N ILE A 36 3.46 18.07 32.35
CA ILE A 36 2.72 17.48 31.23
C ILE A 36 3.64 16.99 30.12
N GLU A 37 4.72 17.72 29.84
CA GLU A 37 5.71 17.33 28.84
C GLU A 37 6.41 16.00 29.20
N ASP A 38 6.79 15.81 30.47
CA ASP A 38 7.45 14.59 30.94
C ASP A 38 6.49 13.40 30.93
N LEU A 39 5.23 13.64 31.36
CA LEU A 39 4.16 12.65 31.28
C LEU A 39 3.87 12.24 29.83
N TYR A 40 3.74 13.22 28.92
CA TYR A 40 3.52 12.96 27.50
C TYR A 40 4.65 12.14 26.89
N ASN A 41 5.91 12.51 27.13
CA ASN A 41 7.06 11.80 26.56
C ASN A 41 7.14 10.36 27.08
N TYR A 42 6.75 10.12 28.33
CA TYR A 42 6.63 8.77 28.89
C TYR A 42 5.52 7.95 28.21
N ALA A 43 4.29 8.49 28.13
CA ALA A 43 3.16 7.82 27.47
C ALA A 43 3.43 7.53 25.99
N TYR A 44 3.98 8.52 25.27
CA TYR A 44 4.32 8.41 23.86
C TYR A 44 5.39 7.34 23.60
N TYR A 45 6.38 7.24 24.48
CA TYR A 45 7.38 6.18 24.36
C TYR A 45 6.77 4.78 24.60
N MET A 46 5.87 4.65 25.58
CA MET A 46 5.15 3.38 25.82
C MET A 46 4.29 2.96 24.64
N GLU A 47 3.56 3.91 24.03
CA GLU A 47 2.72 3.69 22.85
C GLU A 47 3.53 3.11 21.69
N LEU A 48 4.72 3.66 21.41
CA LEU A 48 5.51 3.28 20.24
C LEU A 48 6.43 2.07 20.43
N ASN A 49 6.86 1.78 21.65
CA ASN A 49 7.92 0.80 21.91
C ASN A 49 7.45 -0.40 22.74
N SER A 50 6.19 -0.43 23.19
CA SER A 50 5.66 -1.61 23.87
C SER A 50 5.05 -2.59 22.86
N ASN A 51 5.36 -3.88 23.01
CA ASN A 51 4.67 -4.95 22.28
C ASN A 51 3.18 -5.04 22.64
N TYR A 52 2.83 -4.60 23.85
CA TYR A 52 1.45 -4.54 24.36
C TYR A 52 1.29 -3.24 25.15
N PRO A 53 1.01 -2.11 24.48
CA PRO A 53 0.85 -0.84 25.17
C PRO A 53 -0.34 -0.89 26.14
N ASP A 54 -0.11 -0.49 27.41
CA ASP A 54 -1.22 -0.31 28.35
C ASP A 54 -1.92 1.02 28.05
N TYR A 55 -2.91 0.93 27.16
CA TYR A 55 -3.67 2.09 26.73
C TYR A 55 -4.50 2.73 27.84
N THR A 56 -4.74 2.06 28.97
CA THR A 56 -5.43 2.66 30.12
C THR A 56 -4.59 3.79 30.71
N VAL A 57 -3.30 3.51 30.93
CA VAL A 57 -2.35 4.49 31.48
C VAL A 57 -2.02 5.57 30.45
N ILE A 58 -1.82 5.18 29.19
CA ILE A 58 -1.47 6.10 28.09
C ILE A 58 -2.59 7.11 27.88
N THR A 59 -3.85 6.65 27.78
CA THR A 59 -5.00 7.54 27.56
C THR A 59 -5.26 8.46 28.74
N ASP A 60 -5.14 8.00 29.99
CA ASP A 60 -5.25 8.87 31.18
C ASP A 60 -4.23 10.02 31.15
N ILE A 61 -2.98 9.73 30.76
CA ILE A 61 -1.96 10.76 30.58
C ILE A 61 -2.33 11.74 29.47
N TYR A 62 -2.79 11.24 28.32
CA TYR A 62 -3.24 12.09 27.22
C TYR A 62 -4.46 12.94 27.59
N GLN A 63 -5.42 12.41 28.35
CA GLN A 63 -6.55 13.18 28.89
C GLN A 63 -6.07 14.30 29.82
N LYS A 64 -5.17 14.01 30.76
CA LYS A 64 -4.57 15.02 31.66
C LYS A 64 -3.86 16.13 30.89
N GLY A 65 -3.04 15.79 29.90
CA GLY A 65 -2.36 16.78 29.06
C GLY A 65 -3.33 17.58 28.20
N SER A 66 -4.36 16.92 27.65
CA SER A 66 -5.38 17.55 26.80
C SER A 66 -6.22 18.57 27.56
N ALA A 67 -6.59 18.25 28.81
CA ALA A 67 -7.30 19.15 29.72
C ALA A 67 -6.49 20.42 30.03
N GLN A 68 -5.17 20.37 29.95
CA GLN A 68 -4.27 21.53 30.11
C GLN A 68 -3.89 22.19 28.77
N GLY A 69 -4.49 21.78 27.66
CA GLY A 69 -4.27 22.39 26.36
C GLY A 69 -2.95 22.02 25.69
N HIS A 70 -2.30 20.92 26.09
CA HIS A 70 -1.08 20.43 25.45
C HIS A 70 -1.40 19.80 24.08
N ALA A 71 -0.98 20.47 22.99
CA ALA A 71 -1.38 20.15 21.63
C ALA A 71 -1.08 18.70 21.21
N ARG A 72 0.09 18.15 21.58
CA ARG A 72 0.44 16.76 21.23
C ARG A 72 -0.40 15.74 22.01
N SER A 73 -0.74 16.03 23.27
CA SER A 73 -1.68 15.19 24.02
C SER A 73 -3.08 15.23 23.40
N GLN A 74 -3.54 16.40 22.96
CA GLN A 74 -4.83 16.54 22.29
C GLN A 74 -4.87 15.71 21.00
N TYR A 75 -3.85 15.83 20.16
CA TYR A 75 -3.73 15.01 18.96
C TYR A 75 -3.72 13.50 19.27
N ARG A 76 -2.90 13.07 20.23
CA ARG A 76 -2.82 11.64 20.60
C ARG A 76 -4.12 11.13 21.20
N LEU A 77 -4.82 11.94 22.01
CA LEU A 77 -6.13 11.58 22.52
C LEU A 77 -7.16 11.47 21.39
N GLY A 78 -7.08 12.33 20.38
CA GLY A 78 -7.88 12.19 19.16
C GLY A 78 -7.65 10.84 18.49
N ARG A 79 -6.39 10.41 18.34
CA ARG A 79 -6.02 9.07 17.82
C ARG A 79 -6.59 7.94 18.67
N CYS A 80 -6.56 8.06 20.00
CA CYS A 80 -7.14 7.05 20.87
C CYS A 80 -8.66 6.87 20.65
N TYR A 81 -9.40 7.96 20.40
CA TYR A 81 -10.82 7.88 20.06
C TYR A 81 -11.08 7.39 18.64
N ASP A 82 -10.21 7.69 17.68
CA ASP A 82 -10.26 7.21 16.30
C ASP A 82 -10.01 5.69 16.19
N GLU A 83 -9.08 5.17 17.00
CA GLU A 83 -8.67 3.75 16.95
C GLU A 83 -9.33 2.87 18.02
N GLY A 84 -10.10 3.45 18.95
CA GLY A 84 -10.64 2.72 20.12
C GLY A 84 -9.56 2.24 21.11
N ASN A 85 -8.41 2.89 21.14
CA ASN A 85 -7.26 2.52 21.95
C ASN A 85 -7.39 3.07 23.39
N GLY A 86 -7.77 2.22 24.35
CA GLY A 86 -7.94 2.57 25.77
C GLY A 86 -9.20 3.37 26.10
N VAL A 87 -9.98 3.75 25.08
CA VAL A 87 -11.29 4.39 25.16
C VAL A 87 -12.20 3.79 24.09
N ALA A 88 -13.52 3.92 24.24
CA ALA A 88 -14.43 3.51 23.17
C ALA A 88 -14.24 4.41 21.94
N GLU A 89 -14.26 3.81 20.76
CA GLU A 89 -14.17 4.51 19.47
C GLU A 89 -15.25 5.59 19.36
N ASN A 90 -14.88 6.79 18.92
CA ASN A 90 -15.78 7.93 18.80
C ASN A 90 -15.21 9.03 17.89
N ASP A 91 -15.64 9.04 16.63
CA ASP A 91 -15.20 10.03 15.64
C ASP A 91 -15.47 11.48 16.06
N SER A 92 -16.57 11.74 16.75
CA SER A 92 -16.94 13.10 17.18
C SER A 92 -15.97 13.63 18.24
N LEU A 93 -15.50 12.77 19.14
CA LEU A 93 -14.45 13.13 20.11
C LEU A 93 -13.07 13.17 19.45
N ALA A 94 -12.79 12.29 18.49
CA ALA A 94 -11.55 12.32 17.71
C ALA A 94 -11.40 13.68 17.00
N VAL A 95 -12.39 14.08 16.19
CA VAL A 95 -12.35 15.35 15.45
C VAL A 95 -12.36 16.56 16.37
N TYR A 96 -13.03 16.49 17.53
CA TYR A 96 -12.96 17.54 18.54
C TYR A 96 -11.52 17.77 19.00
N TRP A 97 -10.81 16.70 19.38
CA TRP A 97 -9.44 16.81 19.87
C TRP A 97 -8.43 17.15 18.77
N TYR A 98 -8.60 16.61 17.55
CA TYR A 98 -7.85 17.06 16.38
C TYR A 98 -8.04 18.54 16.14
N SER A 99 -9.27 19.06 16.23
CA SER A 99 -9.56 20.49 16.09
C SER A 99 -8.84 21.35 17.14
N GLN A 100 -8.82 20.92 18.40
CA GLN A 100 -8.10 21.65 19.45
C GLN A 100 -6.58 21.71 19.17
N ALA A 101 -5.99 20.60 18.75
CA ALA A 101 -4.56 20.53 18.43
C ALA A 101 -4.21 21.28 17.13
N ALA A 102 -5.04 21.18 16.10
CA ALA A 102 -4.87 21.84 14.81
C ALA A 102 -4.92 23.37 14.94
N ASN A 103 -5.85 23.88 15.77
CA ASN A 103 -5.96 25.31 16.09
C ASN A 103 -4.74 25.85 16.85
N LYS A 104 -3.94 24.96 17.48
CA LYS A 104 -2.65 25.31 18.11
C LYS A 104 -1.47 25.19 17.15
N GLY A 105 -1.72 24.89 15.87
CA GLY A 105 -0.69 24.82 14.83
C GLY A 105 -0.05 23.46 14.67
N LEU A 106 -0.48 22.40 15.38
CA LEU A 106 0.15 21.08 15.25
C LEU A 106 -0.14 20.47 13.87
N ALA A 107 0.89 20.31 13.05
CA ALA A 107 0.76 19.93 11.64
C ALA A 107 0.12 18.54 11.45
N GLU A 108 0.41 17.57 12.32
CA GLU A 108 -0.24 16.26 12.31
C GLU A 108 -1.75 16.39 12.51
N ALA A 109 -2.17 17.16 13.52
CA ALA A 109 -3.58 17.37 13.78
C ALA A 109 -4.28 18.16 12.67
N GLN A 110 -3.60 19.11 12.03
CA GLN A 110 -4.12 19.80 10.86
C GLN A 110 -4.36 18.83 9.70
N ASN A 111 -3.41 17.94 9.42
CA ASN A 111 -3.61 16.89 8.41
C ASN A 111 -4.83 16.01 8.74
N TYR A 112 -4.91 15.50 9.97
CA TYR A 112 -6.05 14.65 10.36
C TYR A 112 -7.39 15.39 10.36
N LEU A 113 -7.41 16.67 10.74
CA LEU A 113 -8.61 17.48 10.65
C LEU A 113 -9.04 17.68 9.19
N GLY A 114 -8.07 17.87 8.27
CA GLY A 114 -8.34 17.89 6.84
C GLY A 114 -9.01 16.60 6.37
N TYR A 115 -8.48 15.46 6.81
CA TYR A 115 -9.01 14.12 6.53
C TYR A 115 -10.43 13.93 7.08
N CYS A 116 -10.72 14.39 8.30
CA CYS A 116 -12.07 14.36 8.85
C CYS A 116 -13.06 15.18 8.01
N TYR A 117 -12.66 16.35 7.51
CA TYR A 117 -13.52 17.16 6.62
C TYR A 117 -13.70 16.56 5.23
N GLU A 118 -12.72 15.85 4.70
CA GLU A 118 -12.82 15.19 3.39
C GLU A 118 -13.82 14.03 3.42
N TYR A 119 -13.68 13.15 4.41
CA TYR A 119 -14.45 11.90 4.50
C TYR A 119 -15.66 11.96 5.43
N GLY A 120 -15.86 13.08 6.14
CA GLY A 120 -17.01 13.27 7.03
C GLY A 120 -16.93 12.50 8.35
N LEU A 121 -15.72 12.32 8.89
CA LEU A 121 -15.48 11.52 10.11
C LEU A 121 -15.75 12.38 11.35
N GLY A 122 -16.89 12.13 12.00
CA GLY A 122 -17.31 12.86 13.21
C GLY A 122 -17.71 14.32 12.96
N ILE A 123 -17.64 14.78 11.71
CA ILE A 123 -17.96 16.14 11.27
C ILE A 123 -18.58 16.09 9.87
N GLN A 124 -19.42 17.08 9.52
CA GLN A 124 -19.94 17.18 8.16
C GLN A 124 -18.82 17.42 7.16
N THR A 125 -18.90 16.75 6.00
CA THR A 125 -17.96 16.93 4.89
C THR A 125 -17.85 18.39 4.45
N ASN A 126 -16.62 18.85 4.21
CA ASN A 126 -16.33 20.17 3.66
C ASN A 126 -14.96 20.16 2.97
N ILE A 127 -14.96 19.99 1.65
CA ILE A 127 -13.72 19.84 0.86
C ILE A 127 -12.85 21.10 0.91
N ASP A 128 -13.44 22.30 0.89
CA ASP A 128 -12.67 23.56 0.96
C ASP A 128 -11.91 23.68 2.29
N LEU A 129 -12.54 23.28 3.40
CA LEU A 129 -11.88 23.21 4.70
C LEU A 129 -10.83 22.10 4.74
N ALA A 130 -11.08 20.95 4.12
CA ALA A 130 -10.10 19.86 4.03
C ALA A 130 -8.80 20.34 3.38
N VAL A 131 -8.89 20.93 2.19
CA VAL A 131 -7.76 21.53 1.47
C VAL A 131 -7.05 22.57 2.32
N LYS A 132 -7.80 23.48 2.97
CA LYS A 132 -7.21 24.52 3.81
C LYS A 132 -6.36 23.92 4.93
N TRP A 133 -6.84 22.87 5.59
CA TRP A 133 -6.12 22.21 6.67
C TRP A 133 -4.92 21.38 6.16
N TYR A 134 -5.08 20.67 5.04
CA TYR A 134 -3.95 20.02 4.37
C TYR A 134 -2.86 21.00 3.99
N LYS A 135 -3.23 22.18 3.46
CA LYS A 135 -2.28 23.24 3.12
C LYS A 135 -1.52 23.74 4.36
N LEU A 136 -2.21 23.98 5.46
CA LEU A 136 -1.55 24.40 6.71
C LEU A 136 -0.56 23.34 7.22
N ALA A 137 -0.90 22.06 7.13
CA ALA A 137 0.02 20.97 7.47
C ALA A 137 1.20 20.88 6.49
N ALA A 138 0.92 21.01 5.19
CA ALA A 138 1.91 20.90 4.12
C ALA A 138 2.96 22.02 4.16
N ASP A 139 2.52 23.25 4.41
CA ASP A 139 3.39 24.42 4.58
C ASP A 139 4.37 24.26 5.75
N GLN A 140 4.01 23.44 6.76
CA GLN A 140 4.86 23.10 7.90
C GLN A 140 5.79 21.89 7.65
N GLY A 141 5.75 21.30 6.45
CA GLY A 141 6.56 20.14 6.10
C GLY A 141 5.99 18.79 6.54
N ASN A 142 4.72 18.73 6.97
CA ASN A 142 4.09 17.45 7.29
C ASN A 142 3.91 16.61 6.02
N SER A 143 4.53 15.44 5.95
CA SER A 143 4.57 14.62 4.73
C SER A 143 3.21 14.03 4.34
N TYR A 144 2.30 13.82 5.29
CA TYR A 144 0.92 13.43 5.00
C TYR A 144 0.12 14.59 4.43
N GLY A 145 0.24 15.79 5.03
CA GLY A 145 -0.42 17.00 4.53
C GLY A 145 0.07 17.38 3.13
N GLN A 146 1.38 17.27 2.88
CA GLN A 146 1.97 17.46 1.55
C GLN A 146 1.42 16.45 0.53
N TYR A 147 1.31 15.18 0.91
CA TYR A 147 0.77 14.13 0.03
C TYR A 147 -0.72 14.35 -0.27
N ASN A 148 -1.54 14.64 0.75
CA ASN A 148 -2.96 14.87 0.56
C ASN A 148 -3.24 16.14 -0.24
N LEU A 149 -2.49 17.23 -0.01
CA LEU A 149 -2.59 18.42 -0.83
C LEU A 149 -2.19 18.16 -2.29
N ALA A 150 -1.20 17.31 -2.53
CA ALA A 150 -0.80 16.91 -3.88
C ALA A 150 -1.95 16.18 -4.60
N LEU A 151 -2.62 15.25 -3.92
CA LEU A 151 -3.82 14.58 -4.46
C LEU A 151 -4.93 15.59 -4.79
N CYS A 152 -5.18 16.57 -3.92
CA CYS A 152 -6.17 17.62 -4.21
C CYS A 152 -5.85 18.37 -5.52
N TYR A 153 -4.58 18.72 -5.76
CA TYR A 153 -4.16 19.37 -7.01
C TYR A 153 -4.19 18.42 -8.21
N GLU A 154 -3.88 17.15 -8.03
CA GLU A 154 -3.90 16.15 -9.11
C GLU A 154 -5.32 15.88 -9.61
N GLU A 155 -6.29 15.81 -8.70
CA GLU A 155 -7.68 15.47 -9.01
C GLU A 155 -8.57 16.71 -9.23
N GLY A 156 -8.11 17.89 -8.80
CA GLY A 156 -8.95 19.10 -8.76
C GLY A 156 -9.98 19.09 -7.62
N THR A 157 -9.70 18.36 -6.53
CA THR A 157 -10.59 18.23 -5.38
C THR A 157 -10.45 19.44 -4.45
N GLY A 158 -11.44 20.34 -4.47
CA GLY A 158 -11.44 21.58 -3.66
C GLY A 158 -10.47 22.67 -4.11
N VAL A 159 -9.72 22.42 -5.19
CA VAL A 159 -8.81 23.36 -5.85
C VAL A 159 -8.91 23.19 -7.35
N THR A 160 -8.44 24.17 -8.12
CA THR A 160 -8.24 23.96 -9.56
C THR A 160 -7.16 22.90 -9.76
N GLN A 161 -7.44 21.90 -10.61
CA GLN A 161 -6.46 20.88 -10.97
C GLN A 161 -5.19 21.52 -11.54
N ASP A 162 -4.03 21.10 -11.03
CA ASP A 162 -2.72 21.62 -11.40
C ASP A 162 -1.65 20.53 -11.18
N ASP A 163 -1.30 19.85 -12.26
CA ASP A 163 -0.34 18.74 -12.21
C ASP A 163 1.08 19.21 -11.81
N ASP A 164 1.47 20.45 -12.13
CA ASP A 164 2.77 21.00 -11.75
C ASP A 164 2.86 21.25 -10.24
N LEU A 165 1.76 21.71 -9.63
CA LEU A 165 1.65 21.85 -8.17
C LEU A 165 1.55 20.49 -7.49
N ALA A 166 0.78 19.55 -8.04
CA ALA A 166 0.70 18.18 -7.53
C ALA A 166 2.10 17.54 -7.47
N PHE A 167 2.86 17.61 -8.57
CA PHE A 167 4.23 17.10 -8.63
C PHE A 167 5.14 17.74 -7.59
N LYS A 168 5.08 19.06 -7.41
CA LYS A 168 5.89 19.77 -6.39
C LYS A 168 5.59 19.30 -4.98
N TRP A 169 4.32 19.09 -4.64
CA TRP A 169 3.90 18.65 -3.31
C TRP A 169 4.18 17.17 -3.06
N PHE A 170 3.97 16.30 -4.05
CA PHE A 170 4.42 14.90 -3.97
C PHE A 170 5.94 14.81 -3.79
N LEU A 171 6.71 15.60 -4.53
CA LEU A 171 8.17 15.65 -4.39
C LEU A 171 8.60 16.14 -3.00
N ALA A 172 7.89 17.10 -2.41
CA ALA A 172 8.15 17.54 -1.04
C ALA A 172 7.87 16.42 -0.02
N ALA A 173 6.73 15.72 -0.15
CA ALA A 173 6.39 14.58 0.70
C ALA A 173 7.40 13.42 0.56
N ALA A 174 7.85 13.13 -0.67
CA ALA A 174 8.84 12.09 -0.95
C ALA A 174 10.20 12.42 -0.33
N LYS A 175 10.65 13.68 -0.40
CA LYS A 175 11.87 14.15 0.29
C LYS A 175 11.77 14.02 1.81
N ASN A 176 10.55 14.12 2.36
CA ASN A 176 10.24 13.84 3.76
C ASN A 176 9.96 12.35 4.05
N LYS A 177 10.51 11.44 3.23
CA LYS A 177 10.51 9.99 3.43
C LYS A 177 9.13 9.31 3.37
N LYS A 178 8.11 9.95 2.80
CA LYS A 178 6.80 9.30 2.58
C LYS A 178 6.91 8.33 1.40
N ALA A 179 6.86 7.03 1.69
CA ALA A 179 7.07 5.99 0.68
C ALA A 179 6.00 5.99 -0.44
N SER A 180 4.73 6.28 -0.12
CA SER A 180 3.69 6.44 -1.15
C SER A 180 3.98 7.63 -2.07
N ALA A 181 4.45 8.76 -1.52
CA ALA A 181 4.80 9.92 -2.34
C ALA A 181 6.01 9.64 -3.25
N MET A 182 6.99 8.86 -2.79
CA MET A 182 8.10 8.42 -3.65
C MET A 182 7.61 7.63 -4.86
N TYR A 183 6.61 6.75 -4.65
CA TYR A 183 5.99 5.99 -5.74
C TYR A 183 5.23 6.90 -6.72
N GLU A 184 4.43 7.86 -6.22
CA GLU A 184 3.74 8.82 -7.10
C GLU A 184 4.72 9.67 -7.91
N VAL A 185 5.79 10.19 -7.27
CA VAL A 185 6.85 10.93 -7.96
C VAL A 185 7.48 10.10 -9.08
N ALA A 186 7.69 8.80 -8.85
CA ALA A 186 8.21 7.90 -9.88
C ALA A 186 7.26 7.80 -11.08
N GLN A 187 5.97 7.64 -10.84
CA GLN A 187 4.94 7.59 -11.90
C GLN A 187 4.84 8.91 -12.68
N LEU A 188 4.98 10.06 -12.01
CA LEU A 188 4.96 11.37 -12.64
C LEU A 188 6.18 11.59 -13.54
N TYR A 189 7.37 11.13 -13.12
CA TYR A 189 8.54 11.12 -14.00
C TYR A 189 8.41 10.11 -15.16
N GLU A 190 7.78 8.96 -14.94
CA GLU A 190 7.56 7.95 -15.98
C GLU A 190 6.59 8.44 -17.07
N SER A 191 5.53 9.13 -16.67
CA SER A 191 4.50 9.67 -17.57
C SER A 191 4.81 11.05 -18.14
N GLY A 192 5.61 11.87 -17.43
CA GLY A 192 5.80 13.28 -17.75
C GLY A 192 4.59 14.16 -17.40
N LYS A 193 3.72 13.73 -16.48
CA LYS A 193 2.61 14.54 -15.97
C LYS A 193 3.13 15.50 -14.88
N GLY A 194 2.89 16.80 -15.04
CA GLY A 194 3.35 17.83 -14.08
C GLY A 194 4.87 18.03 -13.99
N THR A 195 5.63 17.36 -14.86
CA THR A 195 7.09 17.41 -14.94
C THR A 195 7.56 16.94 -16.32
N LYS A 196 8.85 17.03 -16.62
CA LYS A 196 9.40 16.42 -17.84
C LYS A 196 9.54 14.91 -17.63
N GLN A 197 9.14 14.12 -18.62
CA GLN A 197 9.37 12.67 -18.62
C GLN A 197 10.86 12.36 -18.44
N ASP A 198 11.19 11.55 -17.43
CA ASP A 198 12.54 11.13 -17.11
C ASP A 198 12.52 9.70 -16.51
N PRO A 199 12.66 8.66 -17.36
CA PRO A 199 12.67 7.28 -16.90
C PRO A 199 13.79 6.98 -15.88
N ALA A 200 14.93 7.68 -15.95
CA ALA A 200 16.04 7.44 -15.04
C ALA A 200 15.73 7.98 -13.64
N GLU A 201 15.06 9.13 -13.52
CA GLU A 201 14.53 9.60 -12.24
C GLU A 201 13.39 8.70 -11.74
N ALA A 202 12.47 8.27 -12.61
CA ALA A 202 11.41 7.33 -12.24
C ALA A 202 11.98 6.06 -11.59
N PHE A 203 13.00 5.44 -12.21
CA PHE A 203 13.69 4.27 -11.66
C PHE A 203 14.27 4.52 -10.26
N LYS A 204 14.94 5.67 -10.05
CA LYS A 204 15.51 6.01 -8.73
C LYS A 204 14.43 6.13 -7.66
N TRP A 205 13.30 6.77 -7.99
CA TRP A 205 12.20 6.95 -7.04
C TRP A 205 11.43 5.65 -6.78
N TYR A 206 11.21 4.80 -7.78
CA TYR A 206 10.66 3.45 -7.58
C TYR A 206 11.55 2.63 -6.65
N LYS A 207 12.87 2.67 -6.87
CA LYS A 207 13.83 1.98 -6.00
C LYS A 207 13.79 2.51 -4.57
N ALA A 208 13.77 3.84 -4.38
CA ALA A 208 13.67 4.45 -3.05
C ALA A 208 12.35 4.09 -2.33
N ALA A 209 11.23 4.07 -3.05
CA ALA A 209 9.93 3.66 -2.51
C ALA A 209 9.94 2.18 -2.07
N ALA A 210 10.55 1.30 -2.88
CA ALA A 210 10.70 -0.11 -2.56
C ALA A 210 11.60 -0.34 -1.33
N GLU A 211 12.72 0.37 -1.23
CA GLU A 211 13.62 0.34 -0.06
C GLU A 211 12.94 0.88 1.21
N ALA A 212 12.01 1.81 1.07
CA ALA A 212 11.15 2.31 2.14
C ALA A 212 9.97 1.37 2.49
N GLY A 213 9.88 0.19 1.85
CA GLY A 213 8.88 -0.82 2.14
C GLY A 213 7.55 -0.65 1.40
N PHE A 214 7.45 0.24 0.41
CA PHE A 214 6.23 0.39 -0.39
C PHE A 214 6.11 -0.74 -1.42
N GLU A 215 5.28 -1.74 -1.13
CA GLU A 215 5.24 -2.99 -1.88
C GLU A 215 4.93 -2.79 -3.37
N LYS A 216 3.97 -1.91 -3.71
CA LYS A 216 3.60 -1.61 -5.11
C LYS A 216 4.80 -1.13 -5.95
N ALA A 217 5.78 -0.48 -5.32
CA ALA A 217 6.99 -0.03 -6.02
C ALA A 217 7.88 -1.19 -6.47
N ASN A 218 7.87 -2.33 -5.77
CA ASN A 218 8.69 -3.49 -6.17
C ASN A 218 8.25 -4.06 -7.53
N LEU A 219 6.95 -4.12 -7.81
CA LEU A 219 6.46 -4.62 -9.09
C LEU A 219 6.92 -3.73 -10.24
N ARG A 220 6.80 -2.40 -10.08
CA ARG A 220 7.30 -1.41 -11.04
C ARG A 220 8.82 -1.46 -11.18
N LEU A 221 9.56 -1.61 -10.08
CA LEU A 221 11.01 -1.77 -10.10
C LEU A 221 11.44 -3.03 -10.88
N GLY A 222 10.73 -4.14 -10.69
CA GLY A 222 10.92 -5.37 -11.48
C GLY A 222 10.73 -5.10 -12.98
N ALA A 223 9.67 -4.38 -13.35
CA ALA A 223 9.41 -4.00 -14.73
C ALA A 223 10.50 -3.07 -15.30
N CYS A 224 11.02 -2.12 -14.51
CA CYS A 224 12.14 -1.27 -14.93
C CYS A 224 13.37 -2.10 -15.31
N TYR A 225 13.74 -3.09 -14.50
CA TYR A 225 14.85 -3.99 -14.82
C TYR A 225 14.54 -4.91 -16.02
N PHE A 226 13.31 -5.42 -16.11
CA PHE A 226 12.90 -6.30 -17.20
C PHE A 226 12.99 -5.63 -18.56
N TYR A 227 12.48 -4.39 -18.67
CA TYR A 227 12.46 -3.63 -19.93
C TYR A 227 13.68 -2.72 -20.13
N GLY A 228 14.52 -2.52 -19.11
CA GLY A 228 15.58 -1.51 -19.14
C GLY A 228 15.04 -0.06 -19.13
N SER A 229 13.91 0.16 -18.45
CA SER A 229 13.32 1.50 -18.32
C SER A 229 14.05 2.29 -17.24
N GLY A 230 14.79 3.33 -17.64
CA GLY A 230 15.56 4.19 -16.72
C GLY A 230 16.82 3.56 -16.13
N THR A 231 17.12 2.31 -16.48
CA THR A 231 18.28 1.52 -16.04
C THR A 231 18.74 0.59 -17.15
N ALA A 232 19.93 0.01 -17.03
CA ALA A 232 20.32 -1.08 -17.93
C ALA A 232 19.35 -2.27 -17.75
N GLN A 233 19.01 -2.92 -18.86
CA GLN A 233 18.18 -4.13 -18.81
C GLN A 233 18.89 -5.24 -18.02
N ASP A 234 18.18 -5.79 -17.05
CA ASP A 234 18.63 -6.89 -16.20
C ASP A 234 17.43 -7.78 -15.85
N LYS A 235 17.10 -8.68 -16.79
CA LYS A 235 15.98 -9.60 -16.62
C LYS A 235 16.19 -10.53 -15.42
N THR A 236 17.44 -10.92 -15.10
CA THR A 236 17.71 -11.78 -13.93
C THR A 236 17.31 -11.09 -12.63
N THR A 237 17.64 -9.81 -12.46
CA THR A 237 17.19 -9.04 -11.29
C THR A 237 15.67 -8.90 -11.25
N ALA A 238 15.00 -8.66 -12.39
CA ALA A 238 13.55 -8.62 -12.45
C ALA A 238 12.90 -9.92 -11.95
N ILE A 239 13.42 -11.07 -12.37
CA ILE A 239 12.94 -12.39 -11.93
C ILE A 239 13.09 -12.58 -10.42
N ILE A 240 14.23 -12.15 -9.85
CA ILE A 240 14.45 -12.24 -8.40
C ILE A 240 13.39 -11.42 -7.66
N ILE A 241 13.11 -10.20 -8.12
CA ILE A 241 12.08 -9.32 -7.55
C ILE A 241 10.70 -9.99 -7.66
N TYR A 242 10.31 -10.42 -8.85
CA TYR A 242 9.01 -11.05 -9.06
C TYR A 242 8.86 -12.34 -8.24
N THR A 243 9.90 -13.16 -8.14
CA THR A 243 9.91 -14.38 -7.31
C THR A 243 9.67 -14.05 -5.84
N GLY A 244 10.35 -13.03 -5.32
CA GLY A 244 10.16 -12.60 -3.93
C GLY A 244 8.76 -12.03 -3.65
N LEU A 245 8.11 -11.42 -4.63
CA LEU A 245 6.73 -10.93 -4.53
C LEU A 245 5.72 -12.09 -4.64
N ALA A 246 5.89 -13.00 -5.60
CA ALA A 246 5.06 -14.18 -5.78
C ALA A 246 5.07 -15.09 -4.54
N GLN A 247 6.22 -15.25 -3.88
CA GLN A 247 6.31 -15.99 -2.61
C GLN A 247 5.46 -15.37 -1.49
N ARG A 248 5.26 -14.05 -1.51
CA ARG A 248 4.42 -13.31 -0.58
C ARG A 248 2.94 -13.24 -1.00
N GLY A 249 2.55 -13.94 -2.06
CA GLY A 249 1.17 -14.00 -2.54
C GLY A 249 0.80 -12.89 -3.52
N ASN A 250 1.76 -12.15 -4.08
CA ASN A 250 1.47 -11.15 -5.10
C ASN A 250 1.13 -11.82 -6.44
N TYR A 251 -0.14 -11.81 -6.83
CA TYR A 251 -0.63 -12.50 -8.02
C TYR A 251 -0.21 -11.84 -9.34
N GLU A 252 -0.01 -10.51 -9.35
CA GLU A 252 0.55 -9.81 -10.52
C GLU A 252 1.98 -10.26 -10.81
N ALA A 253 2.82 -10.38 -9.77
CA ALA A 253 4.17 -10.90 -9.91
C ALA A 253 4.20 -12.38 -10.34
N MET A 254 3.20 -13.18 -9.94
CA MET A 254 3.06 -14.55 -10.45
C MET A 254 2.79 -14.55 -11.95
N VAL A 255 1.90 -13.69 -12.44
CA VAL A 255 1.63 -13.54 -13.87
C VAL A 255 2.90 -13.12 -14.61
N ASP A 256 3.60 -12.10 -14.12
CA ASP A 256 4.84 -11.62 -14.77
C ASP A 256 5.93 -12.72 -14.78
N LEU A 257 6.08 -13.50 -13.71
CA LEU A 257 6.96 -14.69 -13.71
C LEU A 257 6.49 -15.75 -14.71
N GLY A 258 5.18 -15.97 -14.82
CA GLY A 258 4.59 -16.91 -15.75
C GLY A 258 5.02 -16.59 -17.18
N TYR A 259 4.91 -15.31 -17.57
CA TYR A 259 5.42 -14.82 -18.85
C TYR A 259 6.92 -15.03 -19.01
N CYS A 260 7.70 -14.75 -17.97
CA CYS A 260 9.15 -14.92 -18.04
C CYS A 260 9.56 -16.37 -18.28
N TYR A 261 8.94 -17.32 -17.59
CA TYR A 261 9.17 -18.75 -17.80
C TYR A 261 8.62 -19.23 -19.14
N LEU A 262 7.51 -18.67 -19.62
CA LEU A 262 6.97 -19.02 -20.93
C LEU A 262 7.95 -18.66 -22.05
N ASN A 263 8.54 -17.47 -21.98
CA ASN A 263 9.40 -16.91 -23.03
C ASN A 263 10.90 -17.22 -22.85
N GLY A 264 11.32 -17.71 -21.68
CA GLY A 264 12.74 -17.84 -21.34
C GLY A 264 13.43 -16.49 -21.09
N ASP A 265 12.69 -15.51 -20.57
CA ASP A 265 13.18 -14.15 -20.34
C ASP A 265 13.92 -14.06 -19.00
N GLY A 266 15.26 -14.10 -19.05
CA GLY A 266 16.10 -14.03 -17.84
C GLY A 266 16.12 -15.32 -17.01
N VAL A 267 15.40 -16.35 -17.46
CA VAL A 267 15.36 -17.73 -16.93
C VAL A 267 15.31 -18.72 -18.09
N GLU A 268 15.64 -19.99 -17.84
CA GLU A 268 15.37 -21.05 -18.81
C GLU A 268 13.85 -21.20 -19.01
N ALA A 269 13.42 -21.34 -20.27
CA ALA A 269 12.02 -21.49 -20.61
C ALA A 269 11.45 -22.77 -19.97
N ASP A 270 10.30 -22.65 -19.32
CA ASP A 270 9.65 -23.73 -18.57
C ASP A 270 8.13 -23.51 -18.59
N THR A 271 7.48 -24.10 -19.59
CA THR A 271 6.03 -23.94 -19.80
C THR A 271 5.21 -24.51 -18.64
N LEU A 272 5.72 -25.53 -17.93
CA LEU A 272 5.02 -26.11 -16.77
C LEU A 272 5.05 -25.16 -15.58
N LYS A 273 6.19 -24.50 -15.32
CA LYS A 273 6.25 -23.43 -14.31
C LYS A 273 5.40 -22.24 -14.70
N ALA A 274 5.41 -21.83 -15.97
CA ALA A 274 4.61 -20.72 -16.45
C ALA A 274 3.12 -20.93 -16.11
N ILE A 275 2.58 -22.10 -16.49
CA ILE A 275 1.21 -22.48 -16.19
C ILE A 275 0.96 -22.61 -14.70
N SER A 276 1.90 -23.18 -13.93
CA SER A 276 1.75 -23.26 -12.47
C SER A 276 1.57 -21.87 -11.83
N PHE A 277 2.29 -20.86 -12.30
CA PHE A 277 2.11 -19.48 -11.82
C PHE A 277 0.79 -18.89 -12.30
N PHE A 278 0.41 -19.07 -13.56
CA PHE A 278 -0.89 -18.60 -14.06
C PHE A 278 -2.06 -19.25 -13.32
N THR A 279 -2.01 -20.56 -13.08
CA THR A 279 -2.99 -21.33 -12.28
C THR A 279 -3.14 -20.73 -10.90
N ARG A 280 -2.03 -20.53 -10.18
CA ARG A 280 -2.09 -19.98 -8.82
C ARG A 280 -2.65 -18.56 -8.78
N ALA A 281 -2.33 -17.72 -9.78
CA ALA A 281 -2.90 -16.39 -9.89
C ALA A 281 -4.42 -16.46 -10.19
N ALA A 282 -4.84 -17.30 -11.13
CA ALA A 282 -6.23 -17.48 -11.53
C ALA A 282 -7.11 -18.05 -10.41
N GLU A 283 -6.61 -19.03 -9.64
CA GLU A 283 -7.31 -19.60 -8.47
C GLU A 283 -7.62 -18.54 -7.40
N ASN A 284 -6.89 -17.43 -7.39
CA ASN A 284 -7.09 -16.29 -6.51
C ASN A 284 -7.77 -15.09 -7.21
N GLY A 285 -8.46 -15.34 -8.34
CA GLY A 285 -9.25 -14.34 -9.05
C GLY A 285 -8.45 -13.32 -9.84
N ASN A 286 -7.15 -13.52 -10.05
CA ASN A 286 -6.38 -12.63 -10.91
C ASN A 286 -6.78 -12.84 -12.38
N THR A 287 -7.34 -11.80 -13.00
CA THR A 287 -7.89 -11.87 -14.35
C THR A 287 -6.85 -12.05 -15.43
N ARG A 288 -5.66 -11.45 -15.31
CA ARG A 288 -4.53 -11.73 -16.22
C ARG A 288 -4.07 -13.19 -16.13
N GLY A 289 -4.10 -13.77 -14.93
CA GLY A 289 -3.85 -15.20 -14.73
C GLY A 289 -4.89 -16.08 -15.43
N LEU A 290 -6.18 -15.74 -15.28
CA LEU A 290 -7.29 -16.42 -15.96
C LEU A 290 -7.15 -16.33 -17.49
N PHE A 291 -6.91 -15.13 -18.02
CA PHE A 291 -6.68 -14.92 -19.44
C PHE A 291 -5.54 -15.79 -19.97
N ASN A 292 -4.40 -15.77 -19.29
CA ASN A 292 -3.24 -16.55 -19.71
C ASN A 292 -3.46 -18.06 -19.65
N LEU A 293 -4.18 -18.57 -18.65
CA LEU A 293 -4.60 -19.97 -18.67
C LEU A 293 -5.53 -20.30 -19.82
N GLY A 294 -6.48 -19.39 -20.11
CA GLY A 294 -7.37 -19.53 -21.26
C GLY A 294 -6.58 -19.71 -22.55
N VAL A 295 -5.56 -18.86 -22.76
CA VAL A 295 -4.62 -18.95 -23.89
C VAL A 295 -3.84 -20.25 -23.86
N CYS A 296 -3.26 -20.64 -22.71
CA CYS A 296 -2.48 -21.88 -22.62
C CYS A 296 -3.31 -23.13 -22.97
N TYR A 297 -4.56 -23.21 -22.52
CA TYR A 297 -5.47 -24.29 -22.88
C TYR A 297 -5.95 -24.22 -24.33
N GLY A 298 -6.18 -23.03 -24.87
CA GLY A 298 -6.56 -22.88 -26.28
C GLY A 298 -5.47 -23.37 -27.23
N ASP A 299 -4.23 -22.98 -26.95
CA ASP A 299 -3.08 -23.22 -27.83
C ASP A 299 -2.30 -24.50 -27.49
N GLY A 300 -2.62 -25.16 -26.37
CA GLY A 300 -1.89 -26.35 -25.91
C GLY A 300 -0.47 -26.05 -25.40
N ILE A 301 -0.25 -24.86 -24.86
CA ILE A 301 1.04 -24.43 -24.32
C ILE A 301 1.19 -25.09 -22.95
N GLY A 302 2.06 -26.10 -22.85
CA GLY A 302 2.41 -26.82 -21.61
C GLY A 302 1.26 -27.59 -20.93
N VAL A 303 0.07 -27.62 -21.53
CA VAL A 303 -1.07 -28.46 -21.18
C VAL A 303 -1.65 -29.07 -22.45
N SER A 304 -2.43 -30.14 -22.31
CA SER A 304 -3.20 -30.67 -23.44
C SER A 304 -4.22 -29.61 -23.90
N PRO A 305 -4.29 -29.29 -25.21
CA PRO A 305 -5.24 -28.31 -25.72
C PRO A 305 -6.68 -28.69 -25.35
N SER A 306 -7.46 -27.70 -24.91
CA SER A 306 -8.87 -27.85 -24.58
C SER A 306 -9.60 -26.52 -24.75
N ILE A 307 -10.41 -26.44 -25.80
CA ILE A 307 -11.28 -25.27 -26.03
C ILE A 307 -12.29 -25.08 -24.89
N ALA A 308 -12.77 -26.17 -24.29
CA ALA A 308 -13.68 -26.11 -23.14
C ALA A 308 -13.02 -25.42 -21.93
N TYR A 309 -11.77 -25.78 -21.59
CA TYR A 309 -11.04 -25.09 -20.51
C TYR A 309 -10.67 -23.67 -20.89
N ALA A 310 -10.29 -23.42 -22.14
CA ALA A 310 -10.03 -22.07 -22.63
C ALA A 310 -11.25 -21.16 -22.42
N TYR A 311 -12.42 -21.60 -22.92
CA TYR A 311 -13.70 -20.91 -22.74
C TYR A 311 -14.04 -20.71 -21.25
N TYR A 312 -13.87 -21.74 -20.41
CA TYR A 312 -14.12 -21.65 -18.97
C TYR A 312 -13.31 -20.52 -18.30
N PHE A 313 -12.01 -20.45 -18.55
CA PHE A 313 -11.17 -19.41 -17.92
C PHE A 313 -11.47 -18.01 -18.46
N PHE A 314 -11.71 -17.86 -19.77
CA PHE A 314 -12.13 -16.57 -20.34
C PHE A 314 -13.50 -16.14 -19.78
N LYS A 315 -14.42 -17.07 -19.56
CA LYS A 315 -15.75 -16.79 -19.00
C LYS A 315 -15.65 -16.25 -17.58
N ILE A 316 -14.83 -16.88 -16.73
CA ILE A 316 -14.57 -16.36 -15.37
C ILE A 316 -13.92 -14.97 -15.44
N GLY A 317 -12.93 -14.77 -16.33
CA GLY A 317 -12.31 -13.46 -16.52
C GLY A 317 -13.33 -12.37 -16.85
N VAL A 318 -14.24 -12.63 -17.79
CA VAL A 318 -15.35 -11.74 -18.13
C VAL A 318 -16.27 -11.45 -16.94
N LEU A 319 -16.65 -12.48 -16.17
CA LEU A 319 -17.50 -12.32 -14.98
C LEU A 319 -16.85 -11.48 -13.88
N LEU A 320 -15.51 -11.53 -13.77
CA LEU A 320 -14.72 -10.69 -12.88
C LEU A 320 -14.41 -9.30 -13.47
N GLY A 321 -14.92 -8.99 -14.66
CA GLY A 321 -14.85 -7.66 -15.29
C GLY A 321 -13.68 -7.45 -16.25
N ASP A 322 -12.92 -8.49 -16.61
CA ASP A 322 -11.84 -8.38 -17.57
C ASP A 322 -12.36 -8.35 -19.01
N GLN A 323 -12.22 -7.20 -19.64
CA GLN A 323 -12.70 -6.98 -20.99
C GLN A 323 -11.82 -7.66 -22.05
N GLU A 324 -10.55 -7.94 -21.75
CA GLU A 324 -9.64 -8.60 -22.70
C GLU A 324 -10.08 -10.04 -22.99
N CYS A 325 -10.82 -10.66 -22.06
CA CYS A 325 -11.36 -12.01 -22.21
C CYS A 325 -12.54 -12.10 -23.19
N TYR A 326 -13.25 -11.01 -23.53
CA TYR A 326 -14.47 -11.08 -24.36
C TYR A 326 -14.20 -11.64 -25.77
N GLY A 327 -13.17 -11.12 -26.45
CA GLY A 327 -12.84 -11.55 -27.81
C GLY A 327 -12.50 -13.05 -27.88
N PRO A 328 -11.52 -13.52 -27.07
CA PRO A 328 -11.18 -14.94 -26.99
C PRO A 328 -12.34 -15.83 -26.52
N LEU A 329 -13.20 -15.36 -25.61
CA LEU A 329 -14.39 -16.09 -25.17
C LEU A 329 -15.35 -16.37 -26.33
N GLU A 330 -15.71 -15.33 -27.09
CA GLU A 330 -16.63 -15.47 -28.22
C GLU A 330 -16.02 -16.32 -29.34
N LEU A 331 -14.72 -16.19 -29.60
CA LEU A 331 -14.04 -17.07 -30.53
C LEU A 331 -14.09 -18.53 -30.08
N ALA A 332 -13.83 -18.82 -28.80
CA ALA A 332 -13.90 -20.18 -28.27
C ALA A 332 -15.33 -20.75 -28.31
N ARG A 333 -16.36 -19.91 -28.14
CA ARG A 333 -17.78 -20.28 -28.23
C ARG A 333 -18.12 -20.88 -29.60
N GLU A 334 -17.54 -20.39 -30.68
CA GLU A 334 -17.82 -20.86 -32.05
C GLU A 334 -17.48 -22.35 -32.26
N TYR A 335 -16.62 -22.92 -31.41
CA TYR A 335 -16.15 -24.30 -31.50
C TYR A 335 -16.81 -25.23 -30.47
N LEU A 336 -17.72 -24.72 -29.64
CA LEU A 336 -18.43 -25.50 -28.61
C LEU A 336 -19.89 -25.73 -28.99
N SER A 337 -20.44 -26.86 -28.55
CA SER A 337 -21.88 -27.09 -28.67
C SER A 337 -22.64 -26.17 -27.71
N ALA A 338 -23.92 -25.91 -28.00
CA ALA A 338 -24.77 -25.12 -27.11
C ALA A 338 -24.94 -25.76 -25.72
N GLU A 339 -24.93 -27.11 -25.66
CA GLU A 339 -25.03 -27.87 -24.41
C GLU A 339 -23.75 -27.71 -23.58
N ASP A 340 -22.58 -27.92 -24.18
CA ASP A 340 -21.29 -27.76 -23.49
C ASP A 340 -21.10 -26.32 -23.01
N THR A 341 -21.46 -25.34 -23.85
CA THR A 341 -21.39 -23.92 -23.52
C THR A 341 -22.24 -23.60 -22.29
N ALA A 342 -23.49 -24.07 -22.25
CA ALA A 342 -24.40 -23.81 -21.13
C ALA A 342 -23.95 -24.49 -19.82
N GLU A 343 -23.31 -25.66 -19.92
CA GLU A 343 -22.73 -26.34 -18.77
C GLU A 343 -21.51 -25.58 -18.24
N ILE A 344 -20.59 -25.16 -19.12
CA ILE A 344 -19.39 -24.42 -18.72
C ILE A 344 -19.75 -23.04 -18.14
N ASP A 345 -20.73 -22.35 -18.73
CA ASP A 345 -21.25 -21.08 -18.20
C ASP A 345 -21.74 -21.26 -16.76
N ARG A 346 -22.51 -22.33 -16.47
CA ARG A 346 -22.98 -22.63 -15.11
C ARG A 346 -21.82 -22.88 -14.14
N GLN A 347 -20.81 -23.63 -14.57
CA GLN A 347 -19.63 -23.92 -13.73
C GLN A 347 -18.82 -22.64 -13.42
N ALA A 348 -18.67 -21.75 -14.40
CA ALA A 348 -17.99 -20.47 -14.21
C ALA A 348 -18.77 -19.55 -13.27
N ASP A 349 -20.10 -19.47 -13.42
CA ASP A 349 -20.97 -18.70 -12.53
C ASP A 349 -20.91 -19.24 -11.09
N ASP A 350 -20.94 -20.56 -10.92
CA ASP A 350 -20.78 -21.22 -9.61
C ASP A 350 -19.42 -20.92 -8.99
N TRP A 351 -18.35 -20.92 -9.78
CA TRP A 351 -17.01 -20.58 -9.31
C TRP A 351 -16.95 -19.14 -8.79
N VAL A 352 -17.46 -18.16 -9.56
CA VAL A 352 -17.45 -16.74 -9.17
C VAL A 352 -18.31 -16.50 -7.94
N THR A 353 -19.49 -17.13 -7.89
CA THR A 353 -20.37 -17.08 -6.72
C THR A 353 -19.63 -17.58 -5.48
N ASN A 354 -19.03 -18.77 -5.55
CA ASN A 354 -18.28 -19.32 -4.42
C ASN A 354 -17.03 -18.51 -4.07
N PHE A 355 -16.39 -17.87 -5.05
CA PHE A 355 -15.23 -17.01 -4.82
C PHE A 355 -15.61 -15.76 -4.01
N GLN A 356 -16.75 -15.13 -4.32
CA GLN A 356 -17.25 -13.95 -3.61
C GLN A 356 -17.63 -14.21 -2.14
N TYR A 357 -17.87 -15.46 -1.77
CA TYR A 357 -18.21 -15.86 -0.39
C TYR A 357 -17.04 -16.50 0.40
N ARG A 358 -15.79 -16.41 -0.11
CA ARG A 358 -14.59 -16.92 0.57
C ARG A 358 -13.90 -15.92 1.50
N GLU A 359 -14.38 -14.69 1.55
CA GLU A 359 -13.97 -13.67 2.54
C GLU A 359 -14.83 -13.77 3.81
#